data_AF-A0A536B281-F1
#
_entry.id   AF-A0A536B281-F1
#
_cell.length_a   1.000
_cell.length_b   1.000
_cell.length_c   1.000
_cell.angle_alpha   90.00
_cell.angle_beta   90.00
_cell.angle_gamma   90.00
#
_symmetry.space_group_name_H-M   'P 1'
#
loop_
_entity.id
_entity.type
_entity.pdbx_description
1 polymer ?
#
loop_
_entity_poly.entity_id
_entity_poly.type
_entity_poly.pdbx_seq_one_letter_code
_entity_poly.pdbx_strand_id
1 'polypeptide(L)'
;MTALPVGNADNRLRHCSRCDSWKPVDDFPYKDRRRGTLRSYCRECCRQYGREHYRQNRSAYLKRARKRRVRDRNACQLFAYDYLMAHPCVDCGEDDPIVLDFDHIDPTTKSAEVSSFIRQQNLVGLTAEIGKCEVRCANDHRRKTARDLGYARWLAKDEYNSNETRE
;
A
#
# COMPACT_ATOMS: atom_id res chain seq x y z
N MET A 1 -53.95 13.10 30.35
CA MET A 1 -53.01 12.47 29.40
C MET A 1 -51.81 13.38 29.26
N THR A 2 -50.75 13.10 30.00
CA THR A 2 -49.47 13.81 29.85
C THR A 2 -48.38 12.81 30.18
N ALA A 3 -47.57 12.51 29.18
CA ALA A 3 -46.64 11.39 29.14
C ALA A 3 -45.49 11.55 30.14
N LEU A 4 -45.14 10.46 30.82
CA LEU A 4 -43.87 10.33 31.54
C LEU A 4 -42.77 9.98 30.53
N PRO A 5 -41.66 10.75 30.46
CA PRO A 5 -40.47 10.26 29.80
C PRO A 5 -39.76 9.31 30.79
N VAL A 6 -39.82 8.02 30.52
CA VAL A 6 -39.07 6.99 31.25
C VAL A 6 -37.63 7.04 30.73
N GLY A 7 -36.76 7.73 31.46
CA GLY A 7 -35.34 7.81 31.11
C GLY A 7 -34.48 8.27 32.29
N ASN A 8 -33.77 7.32 32.90
CA ASN A 8 -32.31 7.31 33.11
C ASN A 8 -31.81 6.87 34.49
N ALA A 9 -30.89 5.91 34.39
CA ALA A 9 -29.65 5.75 35.16
C ALA A 9 -29.75 5.35 36.64
N ASP A 10 -29.87 4.03 36.85
CA ASP A 10 -29.36 3.34 38.02
C ASP A 10 -27.85 3.67 38.16
N ASN A 11 -27.50 4.51 39.14
CA ASN A 11 -26.14 5.02 39.39
C ASN A 11 -25.21 3.95 39.98
N ARG A 12 -25.10 2.81 39.28
CA ARG A 12 -24.27 1.68 39.71
C ARG A 12 -22.81 2.10 39.65
N LEU A 13 -22.15 2.05 40.80
CA LEU A 13 -20.72 2.29 40.93
C LEU A 13 -19.94 0.98 40.85
N ARG A 14 -18.74 1.06 40.28
CA ARG A 14 -17.79 -0.06 40.20
C ARG A 14 -16.41 0.40 40.65
N HIS A 15 -15.71 -0.47 41.37
CA HIS A 15 -14.35 -0.22 41.83
C HIS A 15 -13.34 -0.44 40.69
N CYS A 16 -12.47 0.56 40.46
CA CYS A 16 -11.34 0.44 39.55
C CYS A 16 -10.12 -0.14 40.26
N SER A 17 -9.74 -1.36 39.92
CA SER A 17 -8.57 -2.09 40.47
C SER A 17 -7.17 -1.50 40.15
N ARG A 18 -7.09 -0.27 39.65
CA ARG A 18 -5.82 0.40 39.28
C ARG A 18 -5.64 1.77 39.93
N CYS A 19 -6.70 2.56 40.04
CA CYS A 19 -6.67 3.86 40.71
C CYS A 19 -7.45 3.85 42.04
N ASP A 20 -7.92 2.68 42.45
CA ASP A 20 -8.67 2.41 43.68
C ASP A 20 -9.83 3.38 43.94
N SER A 21 -10.48 3.82 42.87
CA SER A 21 -11.63 4.73 42.94
C SER A 21 -12.91 4.05 42.49
N TRP A 22 -14.01 4.36 43.17
CA TRP A 22 -15.37 4.02 42.75
C TRP A 22 -15.84 5.01 41.69
N LYS A 23 -16.27 4.49 40.54
CA LYS A 23 -16.73 5.29 39.39
C LYS A 23 -18.02 4.71 38.83
N PRO A 24 -18.84 5.49 38.10
CA PRO A 24 -20.02 4.97 37.41
C PRO A 24 -19.66 3.78 36.51
N VAL A 25 -20.54 2.81 36.39
CA VAL A 25 -20.35 1.63 35.54
C VAL A 25 -20.04 2.01 34.08
N ASP A 26 -20.58 3.13 33.59
CA ASP A 26 -20.34 3.64 32.23
C ASP A 26 -18.90 4.13 32.00
N ASP A 27 -18.17 4.44 33.07
CA ASP A 27 -16.74 4.77 33.02
C ASP A 27 -15.86 3.54 32.79
N PHE A 28 -16.43 2.33 32.73
CA PHE A 28 -15.69 1.10 32.48
C PHE A 28 -15.94 0.62 31.05
N PRO A 29 -14.91 0.57 30.18
CA PRO A 29 -15.09 0.08 28.82
C PRO A 29 -15.47 -1.41 28.78
N TYR A 30 -16.27 -1.80 27.80
CA TYR A 30 -16.55 -3.21 27.53
C TYR A 30 -15.27 -3.97 27.20
N LYS A 31 -15.08 -5.13 27.84
CA LYS A 31 -14.14 -6.17 27.45
C LYS A 31 -14.72 -6.99 26.30
N ASP A 32 -15.99 -7.36 26.42
CA ASP A 32 -16.75 -8.07 25.41
C ASP A 32 -18.18 -7.52 25.39
N ARG A 33 -18.56 -6.86 24.28
CA ARG A 33 -19.89 -6.28 24.11
C ARG A 33 -20.99 -7.33 23.99
N ARG A 34 -20.68 -8.52 23.45
CA ARG A 34 -21.67 -9.60 23.27
C ARG A 34 -22.05 -10.22 24.60
N ARG A 35 -21.08 -10.35 25.51
CA ARG A 35 -21.28 -10.89 26.86
C ARG A 35 -21.62 -9.82 27.91
N GLY A 36 -21.69 -8.54 27.52
CA GLY A 36 -21.90 -7.42 28.44
C GLY A 36 -20.79 -7.27 29.50
N THR A 37 -19.61 -7.89 29.30
CA THR A 37 -18.56 -7.89 30.32
C THR A 37 -17.74 -6.61 30.25
N LEU A 38 -17.58 -5.95 31.38
CA LEU A 38 -16.81 -4.72 31.53
C LEU A 38 -15.38 -5.02 31.98
N ARG A 39 -14.46 -4.11 31.67
CA ARG A 39 -13.09 -4.15 32.18
C ARG A 39 -13.04 -3.83 33.67
N SER A 40 -11.98 -4.28 34.32
CA SER A 40 -11.70 -3.98 35.75
C SER A 40 -11.05 -2.62 35.97
N TYR A 41 -10.62 -1.96 34.89
CA TYR A 41 -10.01 -0.63 34.89
C TYR A 41 -10.98 0.38 34.31
N CYS A 42 -11.06 1.57 34.90
CA CYS A 42 -11.80 2.69 34.34
C CYS A 42 -11.19 3.16 33.02
N ARG A 43 -11.93 3.98 32.27
CA ARG A 43 -11.58 4.44 30.92
C ARG A 43 -10.23 5.18 30.90
N GLU A 44 -9.94 6.02 31.89
CA GLU A 44 -8.64 6.71 31.99
C GLU A 44 -7.50 5.75 32.35
N CYS A 45 -7.72 4.84 33.31
CA CYS A 45 -6.74 3.80 33.62
C CYS A 45 -6.43 2.90 32.40
N CYS A 46 -7.44 2.61 31.57
CA CYS A 46 -7.23 1.90 30.30
C CYS A 46 -6.40 2.73 29.32
N ARG A 47 -6.68 4.04 29.19
CA ARG A 47 -5.92 4.96 28.31
C ARG A 47 -4.47 5.06 28.76
N GLN A 48 -4.20 5.25 30.05
CA GLN A 48 -2.86 5.28 30.61
C GLN A 48 -2.12 3.96 30.40
N TYR A 49 -2.80 2.83 30.61
CA TYR A 49 -2.24 1.51 30.37
C TYR A 49 -1.84 1.34 28.90
N GLY A 50 -2.74 1.69 27.98
CA GLY A 50 -2.47 1.61 26.55
C GLY A 50 -1.29 2.49 26.11
N ARG A 51 -1.20 3.73 26.61
CA ARG A 51 -0.06 4.62 26.37
C ARG A 51 1.25 4.02 26.88
N GLU A 52 1.26 3.51 28.09
CA GLU A 52 2.46 2.90 28.69
C GLU A 52 2.89 1.65 27.94
N HIS A 53 1.97 0.74 27.72
CA HIS A 53 2.23 -0.49 26.97
C HIS A 53 2.77 -0.18 25.57
N TYR A 54 2.18 0.79 24.86
CA TYR A 54 2.69 1.22 23.56
C TYR A 54 4.10 1.80 23.68
N ARG A 55 4.36 2.70 24.65
CA ARG A 55 5.67 3.30 24.88
C ARG A 55 6.75 2.25 25.13
N GLN A 56 6.50 1.31 26.02
CA GLN A 56 7.42 0.21 26.35
C GLN A 56 7.69 -0.72 25.17
N ASN A 57 6.66 -1.00 24.35
CA ASN A 57 6.75 -1.94 23.24
C ASN A 57 7.01 -1.27 21.88
N ARG A 58 7.13 0.07 21.82
CA ARG A 58 7.21 0.84 20.57
C ARG A 58 8.36 0.36 19.69
N SER A 59 9.53 0.16 20.29
CA SER A 59 10.73 -0.32 19.60
C SER A 59 10.51 -1.71 18.98
N ALA A 60 9.87 -2.61 19.72
CA ALA A 60 9.54 -3.95 19.24
C ALA A 60 8.53 -3.90 18.07
N TYR A 61 7.48 -3.08 18.18
CA TYR A 61 6.52 -2.87 17.08
C TYR A 61 7.20 -2.31 15.82
N LEU A 62 8.04 -1.29 15.96
CA LEU A 62 8.77 -0.71 14.84
C LEU A 62 9.76 -1.70 14.22
N LYS A 63 10.46 -2.49 15.03
CA LYS A 63 11.36 -3.55 14.54
C LYS A 63 10.60 -4.61 13.74
N ARG A 64 9.45 -5.08 14.25
CA ARG A 64 8.58 -6.04 13.54
C ARG A 64 8.02 -5.42 12.25
N ALA A 65 7.56 -4.17 12.30
CA ALA A 65 7.06 -3.47 11.12
C ALA A 65 8.16 -3.31 10.06
N ARG A 66 9.39 -2.93 10.44
CA ARG A 66 10.53 -2.82 9.52
C ARG A 66 10.85 -4.17 8.86
N LYS A 67 10.94 -5.24 9.65
CA LYS A 67 11.18 -6.60 9.12
C LYS A 67 10.11 -7.00 8.11
N ARG A 68 8.84 -6.75 8.44
CA ARG A 68 7.71 -7.02 7.53
C ARG A 68 7.83 -6.22 6.23
N ARG A 69 8.09 -4.91 6.30
CA ARG A 69 8.26 -4.05 5.10
C ARG A 69 9.37 -4.54 4.18
N VAL A 70 10.51 -4.97 4.74
CA VAL A 70 11.62 -5.52 3.94
C VAL A 70 11.19 -6.80 3.26
N ARG A 71 10.61 -7.75 4.01
CA ARG A 71 10.12 -9.02 3.45
C ARG A 71 9.11 -8.79 2.31
N ASP A 72 8.10 -7.97 2.56
CA ASP A 72 7.01 -7.77 1.60
C ASP A 72 7.48 -6.98 0.37
N ARG A 73 8.43 -6.05 0.54
CA ARG A 73 9.09 -5.38 -0.59
C ARG A 73 9.91 -6.37 -1.41
N ASN A 74 10.71 -7.23 -0.77
CA ASN A 74 11.52 -8.22 -1.47
C ASN A 74 10.63 -9.18 -2.27
N ALA A 75 9.49 -9.60 -1.72
CA ALA A 75 8.51 -10.42 -2.44
C ALA A 75 7.97 -9.71 -3.70
N CYS A 76 7.66 -8.41 -3.60
CA CYS A 76 7.25 -7.62 -4.76
C CYS A 76 8.37 -7.46 -5.80
N GLN A 77 9.60 -7.25 -5.37
CA GLN A 77 10.76 -7.13 -6.26
C GLN A 77 11.05 -8.44 -6.98
N LEU A 78 11.01 -9.57 -6.27
CA LEU A 78 11.22 -10.88 -6.85
C LEU A 78 10.12 -11.21 -7.85
N PHE A 79 8.85 -10.94 -7.53
CA PHE A 79 7.75 -11.11 -8.46
C PHE A 79 7.93 -10.30 -9.76
N ALA A 80 8.31 -9.03 -9.65
CA ALA A 80 8.58 -8.19 -10.82
C ALA A 80 9.79 -8.71 -11.62
N TYR A 81 10.86 -9.14 -10.95
CA TYR A 81 12.05 -9.70 -11.59
C TYR A 81 11.73 -11.01 -12.34
N ASP A 82 11.02 -11.94 -11.69
CA ASP A 82 10.60 -13.21 -12.29
C ASP A 82 9.71 -12.97 -13.51
N TYR A 83 8.88 -11.93 -13.48
CA TYR A 83 8.10 -11.52 -14.64
C TYR A 83 9.00 -11.04 -15.78
N LEU A 84 9.95 -10.13 -15.53
CA LEU A 84 10.87 -9.64 -16.56
C LEU A 84 11.72 -10.77 -17.18
N MET A 85 12.19 -11.72 -16.37
CA MET A 85 12.93 -12.90 -16.83
C MET A 85 12.15 -13.78 -17.82
N ALA A 86 10.82 -13.78 -17.74
CA ALA A 86 9.96 -14.60 -18.59
C ALA A 86 9.42 -13.84 -19.83
N HIS A 87 9.65 -12.53 -19.92
CA HIS A 87 9.05 -11.67 -20.94
C HIS A 87 10.13 -10.76 -21.54
N PRO A 88 10.77 -11.16 -22.66
CA PRO A 88 11.73 -10.30 -23.33
C PRO A 88 11.05 -9.06 -23.94
N CYS A 89 11.87 -8.10 -24.38
CA CYS A 89 11.42 -6.88 -25.02
C CYS A 89 10.53 -7.20 -26.24
N VAL A 90 9.33 -6.61 -26.27
CA VAL A 90 8.35 -6.81 -27.36
C VAL A 90 8.83 -6.31 -28.73
N ASP A 91 9.77 -5.37 -28.79
CA ASP A 91 10.24 -4.79 -30.06
C ASP A 91 11.52 -5.45 -30.60
N CYS A 92 12.50 -5.72 -29.73
CA CYS A 92 13.83 -6.21 -30.16
C CYS A 92 14.20 -7.60 -29.61
N GLY A 93 13.42 -8.17 -28.71
CA GLY A 93 13.69 -9.48 -28.12
C GLY A 93 14.79 -9.53 -27.06
N GLU A 94 15.34 -8.38 -26.64
CA GLU A 94 16.27 -8.29 -25.49
C GLU A 94 15.69 -9.01 -24.26
N ASP A 95 16.48 -9.85 -23.62
CA ASP A 95 16.05 -10.71 -22.51
C ASP A 95 16.79 -10.44 -21.19
N ASP A 96 17.77 -9.52 -21.16
CA ASP A 96 18.42 -9.12 -19.93
C ASP A 96 17.46 -8.30 -19.04
N PRO A 97 16.96 -8.87 -17.92
CA PRO A 97 15.96 -8.21 -17.05
C PRO A 97 16.47 -6.90 -16.43
N ILE A 98 17.78 -6.65 -16.44
CA ILE A 98 18.37 -5.41 -15.89
C ILE A 98 18.06 -4.20 -16.77
N VAL A 99 17.88 -4.41 -18.09
CA VAL A 99 17.59 -3.33 -19.05
C VAL A 99 16.12 -3.28 -19.47
N LEU A 100 15.29 -4.19 -18.95
CA LEU A 100 13.86 -4.26 -19.23
C LEU A 100 13.05 -3.39 -18.27
N ASP A 101 12.05 -2.71 -18.83
CA ASP A 101 11.09 -1.89 -18.12
C ASP A 101 9.65 -2.36 -18.41
N PHE A 102 8.75 -2.06 -17.47
CA PHE A 102 7.31 -2.18 -17.68
C PHE A 102 6.81 -0.90 -18.36
N ASP A 103 6.38 -1.01 -19.61
CA ASP A 103 5.79 0.09 -20.38
C ASP A 103 4.27 -0.10 -20.44
N HIS A 104 3.51 0.91 -20.02
CA HIS A 104 2.05 0.83 -20.02
C HIS A 104 1.51 0.88 -21.44
N ILE A 105 0.70 -0.12 -21.80
CA ILE A 105 0.08 -0.21 -23.14
C ILE A 105 -0.83 1.01 -23.39
N ASP A 106 -1.66 1.34 -22.39
CA ASP A 106 -2.46 2.57 -22.36
C ASP A 106 -2.12 3.37 -21.08
N PRO A 107 -1.37 4.48 -21.20
CA PRO A 107 -1.01 5.34 -20.08
C PRO A 107 -2.21 5.94 -19.31
N THR A 108 -3.42 5.93 -19.86
CA THR A 108 -4.63 6.44 -19.19
C THR A 108 -5.27 5.43 -18.25
N THR A 109 -4.94 4.14 -18.42
CA THR A 109 -5.48 3.03 -17.60
C THR A 109 -4.61 2.71 -16.37
N LYS A 110 -3.39 3.28 -16.33
CA LYS A 110 -2.46 3.05 -15.24
C LYS A 110 -2.98 3.65 -13.94
N SER A 111 -2.84 2.91 -12.85
CA SER A 111 -3.19 3.44 -11.53
C SER A 111 -2.00 4.15 -10.88
N ALA A 112 -0.78 3.65 -11.11
CA ALA A 112 0.48 4.28 -10.73
C ALA A 112 1.64 3.55 -11.42
N GLU A 113 2.85 4.08 -11.32
CA GLU A 113 4.05 3.35 -11.75
C GLU A 113 4.23 2.03 -10.99
N VAL A 114 4.69 0.98 -11.67
CA VAL A 114 4.99 -0.34 -11.08
C VAL A 114 5.88 -0.22 -9.83
N SER A 115 6.89 0.65 -9.89
CA SER A 115 7.80 0.94 -8.78
C SER A 115 7.09 1.46 -7.51
N SER A 116 5.93 2.12 -7.66
CA SER A 116 5.14 2.61 -6.53
C SER A 116 4.45 1.47 -5.78
N PHE A 117 3.96 0.44 -6.47
CA PHE A 117 3.37 -0.74 -5.83
C PHE A 117 4.42 -1.54 -5.04
N ILE A 118 5.63 -1.69 -5.59
CA ILE A 118 6.78 -2.28 -4.89
C ILE A 118 7.13 -1.47 -3.63
N ARG A 119 7.18 -0.13 -3.75
CA ARG A 119 7.47 0.75 -2.61
C ARG A 119 6.44 0.59 -1.49
N GLN A 120 5.15 0.45 -1.85
CA GLN A 120 4.02 0.28 -0.94
C GLN A 120 3.85 -1.16 -0.42
N GLN A 121 4.60 -2.13 -0.95
CA GLN A 121 4.47 -3.55 -0.63
C GLN A 121 3.08 -4.13 -0.97
N ASN A 122 2.47 -3.64 -2.05
CA ASN A 122 1.14 -4.08 -2.49
C ASN A 122 1.28 -5.07 -3.66
N LEU A 123 1.42 -6.36 -3.34
CA LEU A 123 1.58 -7.41 -4.36
C LEU A 123 0.36 -7.55 -5.27
N VAL A 124 -0.86 -7.48 -4.72
CA VAL A 124 -2.09 -7.60 -5.50
C VAL A 124 -2.21 -6.46 -6.52
N GLY A 125 -1.96 -5.23 -6.07
CA GLY A 125 -1.95 -4.07 -6.95
C GLY A 125 -0.80 -4.12 -7.97
N LEU A 126 0.38 -4.61 -7.56
CA LEU A 126 1.53 -4.81 -8.45
C LEU A 126 1.19 -5.77 -9.59
N THR A 127 0.62 -6.93 -9.29
CA THR A 127 0.23 -7.92 -10.30
C THR A 127 -0.82 -7.36 -11.26
N ALA A 128 -1.84 -6.67 -10.73
CA ALA A 128 -2.87 -6.04 -11.54
C ALA A 128 -2.30 -4.93 -12.46
N GLU A 129 -1.32 -4.16 -11.97
CA GLU A 129 -0.70 -3.09 -12.75
C GLU A 129 0.25 -3.64 -13.83
N ILE A 130 1.06 -4.65 -13.50
CA ILE A 130 1.92 -5.35 -14.48
C ILE A 130 1.08 -5.93 -15.62
N GLY A 131 -0.13 -6.43 -15.33
CA GLY A 131 -1.05 -6.93 -16.36
C GLY A 131 -1.54 -5.87 -17.37
N LYS A 132 -1.28 -4.58 -17.15
CA LYS A 132 -1.56 -3.48 -18.08
C LYS A 132 -0.32 -3.02 -18.86
N CYS A 133 0.82 -3.66 -18.60
CA CYS A 133 2.11 -3.30 -19.16
C CYS A 133 2.53 -4.34 -20.20
N GLU A 134 3.34 -3.90 -21.14
CA GLU A 134 4.20 -4.75 -21.95
C GLU A 134 5.65 -4.57 -21.51
N VAL A 135 6.49 -5.59 -21.72
CA VAL A 135 7.91 -5.50 -21.36
C VAL A 135 8.69 -4.96 -22.54
N ARG A 136 9.46 -3.90 -22.30
CA ARG A 136 10.24 -3.22 -23.33
C ARG A 136 11.59 -2.81 -22.77
N CYS A 137 12.67 -2.95 -23.54
CA CYS A 137 13.98 -2.52 -23.07
C CYS A 137 14.05 -0.99 -23.00
N ALA A 138 14.92 -0.46 -22.14
CA ALA A 138 15.07 0.98 -21.93
C ALA A 138 15.37 1.75 -23.24
N ASN A 139 16.06 1.14 -24.19
CA ASN A 139 16.37 1.76 -25.48
C ASN A 139 15.13 1.90 -26.36
N ASP A 140 14.36 0.83 -26.53
CA ASP A 140 13.16 0.86 -27.36
C ASP A 140 12.03 1.62 -26.69
N HIS A 141 11.94 1.60 -25.36
CA HIS A 141 11.03 2.47 -24.60
C HIS A 141 11.31 3.95 -24.90
N ARG A 142 12.58 4.38 -24.88
CA ARG A 142 12.97 5.75 -25.25
C ARG A 142 12.69 6.08 -26.72
N ARG A 143 12.83 5.11 -27.63
CA ARG A 143 12.49 5.29 -29.06
C ARG A 143 10.99 5.47 -29.24
N LYS A 144 10.17 4.62 -28.61
CA LYS A 144 8.71 4.73 -28.58
C LYS A 144 8.28 6.08 -28.03
N THR A 145 8.79 6.52 -26.87
CA THR A 145 8.48 7.85 -26.34
C THR A 145 8.84 8.96 -27.33
N ALA A 146 10.03 8.88 -27.96
CA ALA A 146 10.47 9.88 -28.92
C ALA A 146 9.57 9.93 -30.17
N ARG A 147 9.09 8.78 -30.63
CA ARG A 147 8.11 8.65 -31.71
C ARG A 147 6.76 9.24 -31.31
N ASP A 148 6.19 8.74 -30.22
CA ASP A 148 4.84 9.06 -29.77
C ASP A 148 4.68 10.55 -29.41
N LEU A 149 5.75 11.20 -28.93
CA LEU A 149 5.78 12.63 -28.60
C LEU A 149 6.39 13.51 -29.71
N GLY A 150 6.77 12.95 -30.86
CA GLY A 150 7.29 13.71 -31.99
C GLY A 150 8.58 14.48 -31.70
N TYR A 151 9.54 13.87 -31.02
CA TYR A 151 10.82 14.52 -30.71
C TYR A 151 11.56 14.88 -32.00
N ALA A 152 12.17 16.07 -32.06
CA ALA A 152 12.84 16.58 -33.28
C ALA A 152 13.84 15.59 -33.89
N ARG A 153 14.65 14.92 -33.07
CA ARG A 153 15.61 13.89 -33.52
C ARG A 153 14.95 12.66 -34.15
N TRP A 154 13.72 12.33 -33.74
CA TRP A 154 12.97 11.22 -34.31
C TRP A 154 12.42 11.62 -35.68
N LEU A 155 11.80 12.80 -35.78
CA LEU A 155 11.27 13.34 -37.04
C LEU A 155 12.35 13.47 -38.11
N ALA A 156 13.52 14.03 -37.76
CA ALA A 156 14.65 14.16 -38.69
C ALA A 156 15.16 12.79 -39.20
N LYS A 157 15.16 11.76 -38.35
CA LYS A 157 15.53 10.39 -38.74
C LYS A 157 14.49 9.79 -39.70
N ASP A 158 13.21 10.02 -39.42
CA ASP A 158 12.10 9.50 -40.23
C ASP A 158 12.08 10.12 -41.64
N GLU A 159 12.33 11.43 -41.73
CA GLU A 159 12.49 12.15 -42.99
C GLU A 159 13.69 11.63 -43.81
N TYR A 160 14.85 11.42 -43.17
CA TYR A 160 16.03 10.86 -43.84
C TYR A 160 15.76 9.46 -44.42
N ASN A 161 15.21 8.55 -43.60
CA ASN A 161 14.89 7.19 -44.03
C ASN A 161 13.87 7.15 -45.18
N SER A 162 12.88 8.04 -45.15
CA SER A 162 11.85 8.14 -46.20
C SER A 162 12.43 8.61 -47.53
N ASN A 163 13.47 9.45 -47.50
CA ASN A 163 14.14 9.94 -48.70
C ASN A 163 15.07 8.87 -49.32
N GLU A 164 15.75 8.06 -48.50
CA GLU A 164 16.63 6.99 -48.96
C GLU A 164 15.89 5.84 -49.67
N THR A 165 14.64 5.55 -49.26
CA THR A 165 13.80 4.53 -49.95
C THR A 165 13.22 4.95 -51.31
N ARG A 166 13.48 6.18 -51.78
CA ARG A 166 12.93 6.72 -53.04
C ARG A 166 13.96 6.82 -54.17
N GLU A 167 15.20 6.40 -53.92
CA GLU A 167 16.30 6.25 -54.90
C GLU A 167 16.51 4.77 -55.25
#